data_AF-A0A6L7WX15-F1
#
_entry.id   AF-A0A6L7WX15-F1
#
_cell.length_a   1.000
_cell.length_b   1.000
_cell.length_c   1.000
_cell.angle_alpha   90.00
_cell.angle_beta   90.00
_cell.angle_gamma   90.00
#
_symmetry.space_group_name_H-M   'P 1'
#
loop_
_entity.id
_entity.type
_entity.pdbx_description
1 polymer ?
#
loop_
_entity_poly.entity_id
_entity_poly.type
_entity_poly.pdbx_seq_one_letter_code
_entity_poly.pdbx_strand_id
1 'polypeptide(L)' 'MPPRMKFGIFLAPFHWLGENPTLGLERDLETVQWLDHLGYDEAWIGEHHSAGW' A
#
# COMPACT_ATOMS: atom_id res chain seq x y z
N MET A 1 28.44 14.83 -3.12
CA MET A 1 27.05 14.92 -3.62
C MET A 1 26.11 14.85 -2.42
N PRO A 2 24.95 15.53 -2.44
CA PRO A 2 23.98 15.41 -1.35
C PRO A 2 23.47 13.95 -1.23
N PRO A 3 22.98 13.54 -0.05
CA PRO A 3 22.33 12.23 0.12
C PRO A 3 21.16 12.06 -0.85
N ARG A 4 20.91 10.81 -1.30
CA ARG A 4 19.74 10.49 -2.13
C ARG A 4 18.45 10.82 -1.37
N MET A 5 17.50 11.48 -2.03
CA MET A 5 16.15 11.69 -1.49
C MET A 5 15.39 10.36 -1.41
N LYS A 6 14.76 10.10 -0.27
CA LYS A 6 13.90 8.92 -0.07
C LYS A 6 12.51 9.13 -0.65
N PHE A 7 11.95 8.11 -1.28
CA PHE A 7 10.59 8.13 -1.84
C PHE A 7 9.75 7.03 -1.20
N GLY A 8 8.53 7.37 -0.77
CA GLY A 8 7.61 6.41 -0.17
C GLY A 8 6.17 6.69 -0.56
N ILE A 9 5.29 5.74 -0.23
CA ILE A 9 3.85 5.89 -0.42
C ILE A 9 3.10 5.82 0.91
N PHE A 10 1.88 6.36 0.89
CA PHE A 10 0.83 6.02 1.84
C PHE A 10 -0.23 5.20 1.12
N LEU A 11 -0.36 3.92 1.50
CA LEU A 11 -1.40 3.02 1.04
C LEU A 11 -2.62 3.19 1.96
N ALA A 12 -3.58 3.99 1.49
CA ALA A 12 -4.84 4.16 2.21
C ALA A 12 -5.67 2.85 2.18
N PRO A 13 -6.35 2.47 3.27
CA PRO A 13 -7.12 1.23 3.37
C PRO A 13 -8.49 1.41 2.72
N PHE A 14 -8.50 1.72 1.42
CA PHE A 14 -9.72 1.87 0.64
C PHE A 14 -9.91 0.67 -0.26
N HIS A 15 -11.07 0.04 -0.12
CA HIS A 15 -11.48 -1.08 -0.95
C HIS A 15 -12.86 -0.81 -1.55
N TRP A 16 -13.16 -1.46 -2.67
CA TRP A 16 -14.40 -1.20 -3.38
C TRP A 16 -15.54 -2.01 -2.78
N LEU A 17 -16.73 -1.42 -2.72
CA LEU A 17 -17.94 -2.13 -2.29
C LEU A 17 -18.20 -3.34 -3.18
N GLY A 18 -18.38 -4.51 -2.55
CA GLY A 18 -18.60 -5.78 -3.25
C GLY A 18 -17.33 -6.46 -3.78
N GLU A 19 -16.15 -5.89 -3.57
CA GLU A 19 -14.87 -6.58 -3.82
C GLU A 19 -14.69 -7.76 -2.85
N ASN A 20 -14.05 -8.83 -3.32
CA ASN A 20 -13.67 -9.94 -2.45
C ASN A 20 -12.52 -9.48 -1.51
N PRO A 21 -12.70 -9.53 -0.18
CA PRO A 21 -11.69 -9.04 0.76
C PRO A 21 -10.32 -9.70 0.62
N THR A 22 -10.30 -11.00 0.36
CA THR A 22 -9.05 -11.75 0.17
C THR A 22 -8.30 -11.25 -1.06
N LEU A 23 -8.99 -11.02 -2.17
CA LEU A 23 -8.35 -10.55 -3.40
C LEU A 23 -7.83 -9.12 -3.29
N GLY A 24 -8.55 -8.22 -2.61
CA GLY A 24 -8.05 -6.86 -2.45
C GLY A 24 -6.86 -6.79 -1.48
N LEU A 25 -6.80 -7.64 -0.44
CA LEU A 25 -5.59 -7.79 0.38
C LEU A 25 -4.41 -8.37 -0.43
N GLU A 26 -4.65 -9.33 -1.31
CA GLU A 26 -3.61 -9.86 -2.21
C GLU A 26 -3.09 -8.77 -3.16
N ARG A 27 -3.96 -7.93 -3.71
CA ARG A 27 -3.57 -6.76 -4.51
C ARG A 27 -2.73 -5.77 -3.72
N ASP A 28 -3.08 -5.50 -2.47
CA ASP A 28 -2.31 -4.60 -1.61
C ASP A 28 -0.90 -5.14 -1.39
N LEU A 29 -0.76 -6.45 -1.15
CA LEU A 29 0.55 -7.11 -1.04
C LEU A 29 1.34 -7.07 -2.35
N GLU A 30 0.70 -7.35 -3.49
CA GLU A 30 1.35 -7.27 -4.80
C GLU A 30 1.84 -5.85 -5.10
N THR A 31 1.05 -4.84 -4.73
CA THR A 31 1.44 -3.43 -4.87
C THR A 31 2.71 -3.13 -4.07
N VAL A 32 2.80 -3.60 -2.81
CA VAL A 32 4.02 -3.44 -1.99
C VAL A 32 5.22 -4.14 -2.62
N GLN A 33 5.05 -5.32 -3.21
CA GLN A 33 6.13 -6.02 -3.92
C GLN A 33 6.62 -5.23 -5.14
N TRP A 34 5.72 -4.65 -5.91
CA TRP A 34 6.10 -3.78 -7.04
C TRP A 34 6.83 -2.52 -6.60
N LEU A 35 6.44 -1.92 -5.47
CA LEU A 35 7.12 -0.75 -4.92
C LEU A 35 8.56 -1.06 -4.50
N ASP A 36 8.79 -2.22 -3.89
CA ASP A 36 10.13 -2.72 -3.59
C ASP A 36 10.95 -2.93 -4.89
N HIS A 37 10.35 -3.56 -5.91
CA HIS A 37 10.99 -3.75 -7.21
C HIS A 37 11.37 -2.41 -7.90
N LEU A 38 10.54 -1.38 -7.74
CA LEU A 38 10.76 -0.05 -8.30
C LEU A 38 11.71 0.83 -7.46
N GLY A 39 12.17 0.34 -6.30
CA GLY A 39 13.14 1.04 -5.44
C GLY A 39 12.53 2.13 -4.55
N TYR A 40 11.24 2.02 -4.21
CA TYR A 40 10.66 2.84 -3.15
C TYR A 40 11.25 2.45 -1.80
N ASP A 41 11.43 3.43 -0.94
CA ASP A 41 12.10 3.28 0.35
C ASP A 41 11.14 2.84 1.47
N GLU A 42 9.88 3.27 1.39
CA GLU A 42 8.93 3.14 2.49
C GLU A 42 7.49 2.98 1.95
N ALA A 43 6.72 2.11 2.60
CA ALA A 43 5.27 1.99 2.41
C ALA A 43 4.58 2.11 3.76
N TRP A 44 3.69 3.10 3.89
CA TRP A 44 2.90 3.35 5.09
C TRP A 44 1.47 2.86 4.86
N ILE A 45 0.99 1.95 5.71
CA ILE A 45 -0.34 1.34 5.56
C ILE A 45 -1.30 2.01 6.53
N GLY A 46 -2.40 2.58 6.03
CA GLY A 46 -3.43 3.14 6.89
C GLY A 46 -4.30 2.04 7.50
N GLU A 47 -4.82 2.30 8.70
CA GLU A 47 -5.73 1.41 9.42
C GLU A 47 -7.04 2.15 9.71
N HIS A 48 -8.18 1.51 9.45
CA HIS A 48 -9.49 2.02 9.88
C HIS A 48 -10.23 0.95 10.68
N HIS A 49 -10.50 1.25 11.95
CA HIS A 49 -11.45 0.50 12.76
C HIS A 49 -12.83 1.15 12.68
N SER A 50 -13.87 0.37 12.42
CA SER A 50 -15.30 0.77 12.36
C SER A 50 -15.82 1.32 11.01
N ALA A 51 -14.99 1.47 9.99
CA ALA A 51 -15.41 1.87 8.64
C ALA A 51 -15.67 0.69 7.68
N GLY A 52 -15.52 -0.56 8.15
CA GLY A 52 -15.71 -1.76 7.34
C GLY A 52 -14.70 -1.89 6.19
N TRP A 53 -14.88 -2.97 5.41
CA TRP A 53 -14.47 -3.05 4.01
C TRP A 53 -15.53 -2.36 3.15
#